data_AF-A0A7X6WWQ3-F1
#
_entry.id   AF-A0A7X6WWQ3-F1
#
_cell.length_a   1.000
_cell.length_b   1.000
_cell.length_c   1.000
_cell.angle_alpha   90.00
_cell.angle_beta   90.00
_cell.angle_gamma   90.00
#
_symmetry.space_group_name_H-M   'P 1'
#
loop_
_entity.id
_entity.type
_entity.pdbx_description
1 polymer ?
#
loop_
_entity_poly.entity_id
_entity_poly.type
_entity_poly.pdbx_seq_one_letter_code
_entity_poly.pdbx_strand_id
1 'polypeptide(L)'
;RNQLASHDRNVVDAVLSITPPLHQVLGRIQACAAFAQRPEADSLAAANKRITNLLKKADSDLGTVDPALYTEAAEKALAACIEELSPVARQQFENGDFSASLATLAGSRAAVDAFFNDVMIMVDDPAVRRNRLALLEMLHRSMNQVADISRLA
;
A
#
# COMPACT_ATOMS: atom_id res chain seq x y z
N ARG A 1 8.45 -23.41 22.15
CA ARG A 1 9.51 -22.64 21.45
C ARG A 1 8.86 -21.36 20.94
N ASN A 2 9.30 -20.21 21.42
CA ASN A 2 8.64 -18.92 21.19
C ASN A 2 9.01 -18.40 19.79
N GLN A 3 8.35 -18.91 18.74
CA GLN A 3 8.66 -18.60 17.33
C GLN A 3 8.47 -17.11 16.98
N LEU A 4 7.75 -16.35 17.82
CA LEU A 4 7.56 -14.91 17.66
C LEU A 4 8.73 -14.06 18.19
N ALA A 5 9.61 -14.62 19.02
CA ALA A 5 10.70 -13.86 19.66
C ALA A 5 11.92 -13.62 18.75
N SER A 6 11.95 -14.22 17.55
CA SER A 6 13.06 -14.07 16.58
C SER A 6 12.75 -13.09 15.45
N HIS A 7 11.55 -12.50 15.42
CA HIS A 7 11.13 -11.55 14.39
C HIS A 7 11.20 -10.13 14.93
N ASP A 8 11.51 -9.19 14.04
CA ASP A 8 11.57 -7.77 14.37
C ASP A 8 10.24 -7.30 14.97
N ARG A 9 10.29 -6.51 16.06
CA ARG A 9 9.09 -5.99 16.74
C ARG A 9 8.21 -5.22 15.78
N ASN A 10 8.81 -4.50 14.83
CA ASN A 10 8.07 -3.70 13.86
C ASN A 10 7.26 -4.58 12.90
N VAL A 11 7.81 -5.73 12.51
CA VAL A 11 7.11 -6.71 11.66
C VAL A 11 5.92 -7.33 12.38
N VAL A 12 6.10 -7.69 13.64
CA VAL A 12 5.01 -8.27 14.45
C VAL A 12 3.91 -7.23 14.67
N ASP A 13 4.28 -6.00 15.01
CA ASP A 13 3.33 -4.91 15.23
C ASP A 13 2.55 -4.52 13.95
N ALA A 14 3.23 -4.49 12.79
CA ALA A 14 2.61 -4.26 11.48
C ALA A 14 1.54 -5.31 11.13
N VAL A 15 1.76 -6.57 11.50
CA VAL A 15 0.80 -7.65 11.24
C VAL A 15 -0.34 -7.62 12.26
N LEU A 16 -0.05 -7.37 13.54
CA LEU A 16 -1.06 -7.37 14.59
C LEU A 16 -1.98 -6.15 14.55
N SER A 17 -1.51 -5.01 14.04
CA SER A 17 -2.32 -3.79 13.93
C SER A 17 -3.58 -3.95 13.09
N ILE A 18 -3.57 -4.86 12.11
CA ILE A 18 -4.72 -5.14 11.24
C ILE A 18 -5.57 -6.33 11.72
N THR A 19 -5.28 -6.87 12.90
CA THR A 19 -6.04 -7.96 13.57
C THR A 19 -6.40 -9.13 12.63
N PRO A 20 -5.40 -9.79 12.00
CA PRO A 20 -5.66 -10.86 11.04
C PRO A 20 -6.07 -12.17 11.75
N PRO A 21 -6.69 -13.12 11.02
CA PRO A 21 -6.99 -14.43 11.57
C PRO A 21 -5.71 -15.12 12.09
N LEU A 22 -5.79 -15.75 13.27
CA LEU A 22 -4.62 -16.33 13.96
C LEU A 22 -3.81 -17.32 13.09
N HIS A 23 -4.48 -18.06 12.22
CA HIS A 23 -3.83 -19.00 11.30
C HIS A 23 -2.97 -18.32 10.22
N GLN A 24 -3.23 -17.05 9.91
CA GLN A 24 -2.48 -16.27 8.90
C GLN A 24 -1.36 -15.43 9.51
N VAL A 25 -1.37 -15.21 10.83
CA VAL A 25 -0.41 -14.34 11.53
C VAL A 25 1.03 -14.74 11.20
N LEU A 26 1.36 -16.02 11.29
CA LEU A 26 2.72 -16.51 11.03
C LEU A 26 3.14 -16.27 9.58
N GLY A 27 2.28 -16.58 8.61
CA GLY A 27 2.56 -16.39 7.19
C GLY A 27 2.73 -14.91 6.83
N ARG A 28 1.92 -14.03 7.42
CA ARG A 28 2.06 -12.57 7.25
C ARG A 28 3.34 -12.04 7.88
N ILE A 29 3.72 -12.52 9.07
CA ILE A 29 4.99 -12.15 9.72
C ILE A 29 6.18 -12.57 8.84
N GLN A 30 6.16 -13.79 8.31
CA GLN A 30 7.22 -14.28 7.42
C GLN A 30 7.29 -13.46 6.13
N ALA A 31 6.14 -13.16 5.53
CA ALA A 31 6.07 -12.34 4.33
C ALA A 31 6.57 -10.91 4.56
N CYS A 32 6.18 -10.29 5.67
CA CYS A 32 6.63 -8.95 6.05
C CYS A 32 8.12 -8.93 6.39
N ALA A 33 8.63 -9.95 7.07
CA ALA A 33 10.07 -10.08 7.33
C ALA A 33 10.85 -10.24 6.03
N ALA A 34 10.38 -11.06 5.08
CA ALA A 34 10.99 -11.21 3.77
C ALA A 34 10.91 -9.92 2.94
N PHE A 35 9.78 -9.22 3.01
CA PHE A 35 9.60 -7.91 2.37
C PHE A 35 10.56 -6.87 2.94
N ALA A 36 10.70 -6.78 4.27
CA ALA A 36 11.60 -5.81 4.93
C ALA A 36 13.09 -5.99 4.56
N GLN A 37 13.50 -7.15 4.05
CA GLN A 37 14.86 -7.37 3.54
C GLN A 37 15.06 -6.87 2.09
N ARG A 38 13.99 -6.42 1.43
CA ARG A 38 14.04 -5.95 0.05
C ARG A 38 14.39 -4.46 -0.03
N PRO A 39 15.16 -4.03 -1.05
CA PRO A 39 15.51 -2.63 -1.22
C PRO A 39 14.30 -1.72 -1.51
N GLU A 40 13.18 -2.28 -1.98
CA GLU A 40 11.95 -1.54 -2.20
C GLU A 40 11.17 -1.25 -0.91
N ALA A 41 11.42 -1.99 0.17
CA ALA A 41 10.62 -1.95 1.39
C ALA A 41 10.60 -0.57 2.04
N ASP A 42 11.78 0.04 2.22
CA ASP A 42 11.90 1.36 2.84
C ASP A 42 11.15 2.43 2.04
N SER A 43 11.26 2.37 0.70
CA SER A 43 10.59 3.34 -0.18
C SER A 43 9.07 3.18 -0.12
N LEU A 44 8.59 1.95 -0.17
CA LEU A 44 7.16 1.65 -0.10
C LEU A 44 6.57 1.95 1.27
N ALA A 45 7.28 1.63 2.35
CA ALA A 45 6.83 1.93 3.71
C ALA A 45 6.79 3.45 3.95
N ALA A 46 7.79 4.20 3.47
CA ALA A 46 7.80 5.66 3.50
C ALA A 46 6.65 6.26 2.66
N ALA A 47 6.41 5.74 1.46
CA ALA A 47 5.30 6.16 0.61
C ALA A 47 3.95 5.86 1.27
N ASN A 48 3.76 4.67 1.83
CA ASN A 48 2.52 4.28 2.50
C ASN A 48 2.27 5.15 3.75
N LYS A 49 3.31 5.46 4.53
CA LYS A 49 3.23 6.42 5.64
C LYS A 49 2.82 7.82 5.19
N ARG A 50 3.36 8.30 4.06
CA ARG A 50 2.92 9.58 3.46
C ARG A 50 1.45 9.52 3.06
N ILE A 51 1.02 8.44 2.41
CA ILE A 51 -0.38 8.23 2.03
C ILE A 51 -1.28 8.24 3.26
N THR A 52 -0.97 7.46 4.29
CA THR A 52 -1.75 7.44 5.55
C THR A 52 -1.88 8.84 6.16
N ASN A 53 -0.80 9.63 6.18
CA ASN A 53 -0.84 11.00 6.70
C ASN A 53 -1.67 11.96 5.83
N LEU A 54 -1.69 11.76 4.51
CA LEU A 54 -2.53 12.52 3.60
C LEU A 54 -4.00 12.17 3.76
N LEU A 55 -4.32 10.87 3.83
CA LEU A 55 -5.69 10.37 4.04
C LEU A 55 -6.25 10.81 5.40
N LYS A 56 -5.43 10.87 6.46
CA LYS A 56 -5.84 11.42 7.76
C LYS A 56 -6.24 12.90 7.71
N LYS A 57 -5.71 13.65 6.75
CA LYS A 57 -6.03 15.07 6.52
C LYS A 57 -7.14 15.26 5.48
N ALA A 58 -7.57 14.18 4.84
CA ALA A 58 -8.62 14.20 3.83
C ALA A 58 -9.99 14.05 4.48
N ASP A 59 -11.03 14.52 3.79
CA ASP A 59 -12.41 14.25 4.18
C ASP A 59 -12.71 12.74 4.08
N SER A 60 -13.59 12.25 4.95
CA SER A 60 -13.90 10.82 5.11
C SER A 60 -14.54 10.15 3.88
N ASP A 61 -15.01 10.93 2.91
CA ASP A 61 -15.77 10.43 1.77
C ASP A 61 -15.06 10.76 0.45
N LEU A 62 -13.96 10.10 0.14
CA LEU A 62 -13.19 10.37 -1.08
C LEU A 62 -13.91 9.94 -2.37
N GLY A 63 -14.96 9.13 -2.27
CA GLY A 63 -15.71 8.63 -3.42
C GLY A 63 -14.91 7.60 -4.24
N THR A 64 -15.37 7.36 -5.47
CA THR A 64 -14.68 6.48 -6.43
C THR A 64 -13.81 7.32 -7.35
N VAL A 65 -12.69 6.74 -7.77
CA VAL A 65 -11.79 7.39 -8.73
C VAL A 65 -12.51 7.58 -10.08
N ASP A 66 -12.43 8.79 -10.62
CA ASP A 66 -12.93 9.17 -11.93
C ASP A 66 -11.76 9.38 -12.91
N PRO A 67 -11.59 8.48 -13.90
CA PRO A 67 -10.55 8.63 -14.91
C PRO A 67 -10.66 9.89 -15.77
N ALA A 68 -11.84 10.51 -15.85
CA ALA A 68 -12.03 11.75 -16.61
C ALA A 68 -11.35 12.95 -15.94
N LEU A 69 -11.08 12.86 -14.62
CA LEU A 69 -10.40 13.87 -13.83
C LEU A 69 -8.87 13.68 -13.79
N TYR A 70 -8.33 12.69 -14.51
CA TYR A 70 -6.88 12.52 -14.63
C TYR A 70 -6.25 13.60 -15.50
N THR A 71 -5.40 14.39 -14.89
CA THR A 71 -4.69 15.52 -15.48
C THR A 71 -3.28 15.13 -15.91
N GLU A 72 -2.58 14.35 -15.10
CA GLU A 72 -1.17 14.01 -15.31
C GLU A 72 -1.01 12.58 -15.82
N ALA A 73 0.06 12.33 -16.57
CA ALA A 73 0.40 10.98 -17.03
C ALA A 73 0.72 10.02 -15.87
N ALA A 74 1.33 10.54 -14.79
CA ALA A 74 1.67 9.75 -13.61
C ALA A 74 0.43 9.24 -12.86
N GLU A 75 -0.69 9.97 -12.85
CA GLU A 75 -1.96 9.51 -12.26
C GLU A 75 -2.51 8.30 -13.03
N LYS A 76 -2.50 8.40 -14.36
CA LYS A 76 -2.95 7.32 -15.25
C LYS A 76 -2.08 6.08 -15.11
N ALA A 77 -0.76 6.28 -15.05
CA ALA A 77 0.19 5.20 -14.85
C ALA A 77 -0.01 4.51 -13.50
N LEU A 78 -0.24 5.27 -12.42
CA LEU A 78 -0.51 4.71 -11.11
C LEU A 78 -1.84 3.95 -11.09
N ALA A 79 -2.90 4.49 -11.68
CA ALA A 79 -4.20 3.82 -11.79
C ALA A 79 -4.10 2.49 -12.55
N ALA A 80 -3.47 2.49 -13.73
CA ALA A 80 -3.25 1.27 -14.51
C ALA A 80 -2.43 0.24 -13.72
N CYS A 81 -1.36 0.69 -13.04
CA CYS A 81 -0.54 -0.17 -12.19
C CYS A 81 -1.35 -0.81 -11.05
N ILE A 82 -2.25 -0.05 -10.41
CA ILE A 82 -3.15 -0.57 -9.37
C ILE A 82 -4.13 -1.59 -9.95
N GLU A 83 -4.74 -1.30 -11.10
CA GLU A 83 -5.68 -2.19 -11.78
C GLU A 83 -5.03 -3.51 -12.21
N GLU A 84 -3.77 -3.48 -12.62
CA GLU A 84 -3.01 -4.68 -13.01
C GLU A 84 -2.54 -5.49 -11.79
N LEU A 85 -1.97 -4.84 -10.78
CA LEU A 85 -1.32 -5.52 -9.66
C LEU A 85 -2.30 -5.95 -8.56
N SER A 86 -3.35 -5.18 -8.29
CA SER A 86 -4.32 -5.48 -7.22
C SER A 86 -4.99 -6.85 -7.37
N PRO A 87 -5.50 -7.29 -8.54
CA PRO A 87 -6.13 -8.61 -8.67
C PRO A 87 -5.11 -9.73 -8.48
N VAL A 88 -3.88 -9.58 -8.99
CA VAL A 88 -2.81 -10.58 -8.84
C VAL A 88 -2.39 -10.70 -7.37
N ALA A 89 -2.16 -9.57 -6.71
CA ALA A 89 -1.80 -9.53 -5.29
C ALA A 89 -2.92 -10.11 -4.41
N ARG A 90 -4.19 -9.83 -4.74
CA ARG A 90 -5.35 -10.38 -4.06
C ARG A 90 -5.45 -11.89 -4.25
N GLN A 91 -5.26 -12.39 -5.46
CA GLN A 91 -5.28 -13.83 -5.73
C GLN A 91 -4.18 -14.57 -4.95
N GLN A 92 -2.96 -14.03 -4.94
CA GLN A 92 -1.85 -14.57 -4.14
C GLN A 92 -2.17 -14.56 -2.64
N PHE A 93 -2.77 -13.48 -2.16
CA PHE A 93 -3.24 -13.37 -0.77
C PHE A 93 -4.31 -14.42 -0.43
N GLU A 94 -5.30 -14.61 -1.30
CA GLU A 94 -6.37 -15.61 -1.12
C GLU A 94 -5.82 -17.05 -1.15
N ASN A 95 -4.74 -17.29 -1.90
CA ASN A 95 -4.01 -18.55 -1.92
C ASN A 95 -3.10 -18.76 -0.70
N GLY A 96 -2.95 -17.76 0.18
CA GLY A 96 -2.07 -17.79 1.35
C GLY A 96 -0.60 -17.41 1.07
N ASP A 97 -0.26 -17.02 -0.17
CA ASP A 97 1.06 -16.56 -0.59
C ASP A 97 1.25 -15.06 -0.33
N PHE A 98 1.30 -14.69 0.95
CA PHE A 98 1.47 -13.30 1.38
C PHE A 98 2.78 -12.68 0.89
N SER A 99 3.85 -13.46 0.76
CA SER A 99 5.14 -12.96 0.28
C SER A 99 5.09 -12.60 -1.20
N ALA A 100 4.42 -13.43 -2.01
CA ALA A 100 4.19 -13.11 -3.42
C ALA A 100 3.29 -11.88 -3.56
N SER A 101 2.22 -11.79 -2.75
CA SER A 101 1.32 -10.64 -2.73
C SER A 101 2.07 -9.32 -2.47
N LEU A 102 2.92 -9.28 -1.43
CA LEU A 102 3.76 -8.12 -1.14
C LEU A 102 4.80 -7.84 -2.24
N ALA A 103 5.39 -8.89 -2.84
CA ALA A 103 6.34 -8.73 -3.93
C ALA A 103 5.69 -8.16 -5.20
N THR A 104 4.48 -8.58 -5.52
CA THR A 104 3.67 -8.03 -6.62
C THR A 104 3.38 -6.55 -6.37
N LEU A 105 2.90 -6.21 -5.17
CA LEU A 105 2.65 -4.83 -4.78
C LEU A 105 3.93 -3.99 -4.75
N ALA A 106 5.09 -4.60 -4.49
CA ALA A 106 6.37 -3.90 -4.55
C ALA A 106 6.70 -3.37 -5.97
N GLY A 107 6.15 -4.01 -7.01
CA GLY A 107 6.26 -3.53 -8.39
C GLY A 107 5.62 -2.15 -8.62
N SER A 108 4.67 -1.74 -7.78
CA SER A 108 4.05 -0.41 -7.88
C SER A 108 4.96 0.75 -7.47
N ARG A 109 6.10 0.47 -6.81
CA ARG A 109 7.03 1.48 -6.29
C ARG A 109 7.32 2.60 -7.28
N ALA A 110 7.71 2.25 -8.51
CA ALA A 110 8.10 3.23 -9.51
C ALA A 110 6.95 4.18 -9.88
N ALA A 111 5.72 3.64 -10.01
CA ALA A 111 4.54 4.44 -10.30
C ALA A 111 4.15 5.35 -9.13
N VAL A 112 4.32 4.88 -7.89
CA VAL A 112 4.06 5.66 -6.67
C VAL A 112 5.07 6.81 -6.53
N ASP A 113 6.35 6.51 -6.72
CA ASP A 113 7.42 7.53 -6.65
C ASP A 113 7.21 8.59 -7.75
N ALA A 114 6.90 8.18 -8.98
CA ALA A 114 6.58 9.10 -10.07
C ALA A 114 5.35 9.96 -9.74
N PHE A 115 4.28 9.37 -9.20
CA PHE A 115 3.11 10.11 -8.76
C PHE A 115 3.47 11.20 -7.74
N PHE A 116 4.24 10.88 -6.70
CA PHE A 116 4.61 11.87 -5.68
C PHE A 116 5.58 12.95 -6.17
N ASN A 117 6.36 12.68 -7.21
CA ASN A 117 7.29 13.63 -7.80
C ASN A 117 6.59 14.57 -8.80
N ASP A 118 5.70 14.01 -9.64
CA ASP A 118 5.11 14.73 -10.77
C ASP A 118 3.71 15.30 -10.44
N VAL A 119 2.99 14.71 -9.47
CA VAL A 119 1.60 15.07 -9.14
C VAL A 119 1.54 15.88 -7.86
N MET A 120 1.13 17.15 -7.97
CA MET A 120 0.91 18.02 -6.81
C MET A 120 -0.44 17.74 -6.15
N ILE A 121 -0.50 16.92 -5.10
CA ILE A 121 -1.79 16.49 -4.50
C ILE A 121 -2.66 17.65 -4.01
N MET A 122 -2.06 18.72 -3.50
CA MET A 122 -2.77 19.91 -3.03
C MET A 122 -2.93 20.91 -4.19
N VAL A 123 -4.00 20.72 -4.97
CA VAL A 123 -4.44 21.65 -6.03
C VAL A 123 -5.68 22.45 -5.60
N ASP A 124 -5.92 23.56 -6.29
CA ASP A 124 -7.06 24.44 -6.06
C ASP A 124 -8.40 23.77 -6.40
N ASP A 125 -8.42 22.88 -7.39
CA ASP A 125 -9.62 22.15 -7.79
C ASP A 125 -9.93 21.03 -6.77
N PRO A 126 -11.02 21.15 -5.99
CA PRO A 126 -11.38 20.14 -5.00
C PRO A 126 -11.76 18.79 -5.61
N ALA A 127 -12.28 18.76 -6.84
CA ALA A 127 -12.64 17.51 -7.53
C ALA A 127 -11.38 16.71 -7.90
N VAL A 128 -10.38 17.38 -8.49
CA VAL A 128 -9.09 16.76 -8.83
C VAL A 128 -8.34 16.31 -7.58
N ARG A 129 -8.32 17.16 -6.53
CA ARG A 129 -7.71 16.79 -5.24
C ARG A 129 -8.39 15.56 -4.63
N ARG A 130 -9.73 15.49 -4.66
CA ARG A 130 -10.48 14.33 -4.15
C ARG A 130 -10.17 13.07 -4.96
N ASN A 131 -10.10 13.18 -6.28
CA ASN A 131 -9.76 12.07 -7.18
C ASN A 131 -8.36 11.50 -6.91
N ARG A 132 -7.37 12.38 -6.74
CA ARG A 132 -5.99 12.02 -6.36
C ARG A 132 -5.95 11.28 -5.03
N LEU A 133 -6.69 11.77 -4.04
CA LEU A 133 -6.78 11.13 -2.72
C LEU A 133 -7.50 9.78 -2.79
N ALA A 134 -8.57 9.65 -3.59
CA ALA A 134 -9.26 8.37 -3.81
C ALA A 134 -8.33 7.34 -4.46
N LEU A 135 -7.48 7.75 -5.42
CA LEU A 135 -6.50 6.87 -6.05
C LEU A 135 -5.45 6.37 -5.04
N LEU A 136 -4.96 7.27 -4.17
CA LEU A 136 -4.07 6.91 -3.08
C LEU A 136 -4.74 6.01 -2.04
N GLU A 137 -6.04 6.21 -1.78
CA GLU A 137 -6.81 5.33 -0.90
C GLU A 137 -6.92 3.91 -1.46
N MET A 138 -7.19 3.76 -2.77
CA MET A 138 -7.22 2.47 -3.43
C MET A 138 -5.88 1.72 -3.27
N LEU A 139 -4.78 2.41 -3.54
CA LEU A 139 -3.43 1.85 -3.34
C LEU A 139 -3.19 1.45 -1.89
N HIS A 140 -3.51 2.33 -0.95
CA HIS A 140 -3.33 2.10 0.49
C HIS A 140 -4.12 0.88 0.98
N ARG A 141 -5.34 0.69 0.47
CA ARG A 141 -6.15 -0.50 0.77
C ARG A 141 -5.52 -1.78 0.24
N SER A 142 -5.02 -1.77 -1.00
CA SER A 142 -4.30 -2.92 -1.58
C SER A 142 -3.01 -3.25 -0.83
N MET A 143 -2.22 -2.23 -0.46
CA MET A 143 -0.98 -2.40 0.30
C MET A 143 -1.19 -2.92 1.72
N ASN A 144 -2.19 -2.39 2.44
CA ASN A 144 -2.42 -2.76 3.84
C ASN A 144 -3.27 -4.02 4.02
N GLN A 145 -3.58 -4.75 2.94
CA GLN A 145 -4.31 -6.02 3.03
C GLN A 145 -3.49 -7.11 3.72
N VAL A 146 -2.17 -7.12 3.52
CA VAL A 146 -1.26 -8.13 4.09
C VAL A 146 -0.78 -7.74 5.49
N ALA A 147 -0.39 -6.48 5.69
CA ALA A 147 0.06 -5.91 6.96
C ALA A 147 0.07 -4.38 6.86
N ASP A 148 0.13 -3.67 7.99
CA ASP A 148 0.34 -2.23 8.01
C ASP A 148 1.80 -1.89 7.62
N ILE A 149 2.03 -1.73 6.32
CA ILE A 149 3.38 -1.50 5.76
C ILE A 149 3.98 -0.19 6.32
N SER A 150 3.14 0.77 6.73
CA SER A 150 3.62 2.05 7.28
C SER A 150 4.43 1.90 8.57
N ARG A 151 4.27 0.78 9.29
CA ARG A 151 5.01 0.44 10.51
C ARG A 151 6.34 -0.28 10.25
N LEU A 152 6.63 -0.62 9.00
CA LEU A 152 7.91 -1.19 8.61
C LEU A 152 8.97 -0.10 8.32
N ALA A 153 8.56 1.18 8.23
CA ALA A 153 9.41 2.35 8.04
C ALA A 153 9.87 3.01 9.34
#